data_AF-W1XUV3-F1
#
_entry.id   AF-W1XUV3-F1
#
_cell.length_a   1.000
_cell.length_b   1.000
_cell.length_c   1.000
_cell.angle_alpha   90.00
_cell.angle_beta   90.00
_cell.angle_gamma   90.00
#
_symmetry.space_group_name_H-M   'P 1'
#
loop_
_entity.id
_entity.type
_entity.pdbx_description
1 polymer ?
#
loop_
_entity_poly.entity_id
_entity_poly.type
_entity_poly.pdbx_seq_one_letter_code
_entity_poly.pdbx_strand_id
1 'polypeptide(L)'
;PVLRYGYRKRMEEDPFILRSQELIQWADHFIFVYPIWWSSMPSLLKGWIDRVFTPGIAYSANDQGSFIWNYLRGKQFKKLLKGKTASI
;
A
#
# COMPACT_ATOMS: atom_id res chain seq x y z
N PRO A 1 -9.92 -2.66 9.70
CA PRO A 1 -10.00 -4.14 9.66
C PRO A 1 -10.97 -4.62 10.74
N VAL A 2 -11.79 -5.62 10.47
CA VAL A 2 -12.68 -6.19 11.50
C VAL A 2 -11.84 -7.07 12.42
N LEU A 3 -11.56 -6.59 13.64
CA LEU A 3 -10.73 -7.30 14.61
C LEU A 3 -11.53 -8.42 15.29
N ARG A 4 -11.63 -9.58 14.63
CA ARG A 4 -12.40 -10.74 15.14
C ARG A 4 -11.94 -11.24 16.51
N TYR A 5 -10.66 -11.05 16.84
CA TYR A 5 -10.05 -11.50 18.11
C TYR A 5 -9.61 -10.33 19.02
N GLY A 6 -10.00 -9.09 18.69
CA GLY A 6 -9.46 -7.89 19.34
C GLY A 6 -7.93 -7.81 19.23
N TYR A 7 -7.26 -7.47 20.33
CA TYR A 7 -5.79 -7.39 20.43
C TYR A 7 -5.12 -8.68 20.95
N ARG A 8 -5.90 -9.73 21.21
CA ARG A 8 -5.41 -10.94 21.90
C ARG A 8 -4.62 -11.88 20.98
N LYS A 9 -4.93 -11.86 19.69
CA LYS A 9 -4.32 -12.73 18.68
C LYS A 9 -4.09 -11.91 17.41
N ARG A 10 -2.93 -12.10 16.78
CA ARG A 10 -2.68 -11.58 15.45
C ARG A 10 -3.68 -12.21 14.48
N MET A 11 -4.31 -11.39 13.63
CA MET A 11 -5.16 -11.93 12.58
C MET A 11 -4.31 -12.75 11.60
N GLU A 12 -4.87 -13.87 11.17
CA GLU A 12 -4.31 -14.64 10.06
C GLU A 12 -4.31 -13.79 8.77
N GLU A 13 -3.36 -14.08 7.90
CA GLU A 13 -3.24 -13.38 6.63
C GLU A 13 -4.46 -13.65 5.75
N ASP A 14 -4.97 -12.59 5.15
CA ASP A 14 -6.17 -12.66 4.32
C ASP A 14 -5.75 -13.07 2.90
N PRO A 15 -6.22 -14.22 2.38
CA PRO A 15 -5.79 -14.72 1.09
C PRO A 15 -6.15 -13.76 -0.06
N PHE A 16 -7.23 -12.97 0.08
CA PHE A 16 -7.58 -11.96 -0.92
C PHE A 16 -6.57 -10.81 -0.96
N ILE A 17 -5.98 -10.46 0.18
CA ILE A 17 -4.94 -9.44 0.27
C ILE A 17 -3.64 -9.98 -0.33
N LEU A 18 -3.24 -11.21 0.00
CA LEU A 18 -2.05 -11.84 -0.59
C LEU A 18 -2.17 -11.91 -2.11
N ARG A 19 -3.32 -12.35 -2.62
CA ARG A 19 -3.58 -12.39 -4.06
C ARG A 19 -3.54 -11.00 -4.70
N SER A 20 -4.09 -10.00 -4.03
CA SER A 20 -4.01 -8.61 -4.51
C SER A 20 -2.57 -8.13 -4.58
N GLN A 21 -1.74 -8.45 -3.58
CA GLN A 21 -0.32 -8.10 -3.54
C GLN A 21 0.48 -8.76 -4.67
N GLU A 22 0.18 -10.00 -5.03
CA GLU A 22 0.77 -10.65 -6.21
C GLU A 22 0.38 -9.93 -7.50
N LEU A 23 -0.91 -9.61 -7.66
CA LEU A 23 -1.42 -8.94 -8.86
C LEU A 23 -0.82 -7.54 -9.06
N ILE A 24 -0.68 -6.75 -7.99
CA ILE A 24 -0.08 -5.41 -8.12
C ILE A 24 1.43 -5.44 -8.38
N GLN A 25 2.11 -6.51 -7.98
CA GLN A 25 3.54 -6.71 -8.29
C GLN A 25 3.75 -7.21 -9.72
N TRP A 26 2.80 -7.98 -10.24
CA TRP A 26 2.79 -8.45 -11.61
C TRP A 26 2.42 -7.35 -12.60
N ALA A 27 1.47 -6.48 -12.25
CA ALA A 27 0.95 -5.45 -13.14
C ALA A 27 1.97 -4.33 -13.44
N ASP A 28 2.11 -3.98 -14.71
CA ASP A 28 2.89 -2.81 -15.14
C ASP A 28 2.09 -1.49 -15.06
N HIS A 29 0.77 -1.58 -15.08
CA HIS A 29 -0.14 -0.44 -15.04
C HIS A 29 -1.47 -0.84 -14.37
N PHE A 30 -2.06 0.06 -13.59
CA PHE A 30 -3.35 -0.16 -12.92
C PHE A 30 -4.21 1.12 -12.97
N ILE A 31 -5.51 0.93 -13.13
CA ILE A 31 -6.53 2.00 -13.23
C ILE A 31 -7.50 1.84 -12.06
N PHE A 32 -7.75 2.92 -11.33
CA PHE A 32 -8.77 2.94 -10.28
C PHE A 32 -10.04 3.61 -10.80
N VAL A 33 -11.15 2.86 -10.79
CA VAL A 33 -12.48 3.37 -11.16
C VAL A 33 -13.38 3.28 -9.93
N TYR A 34 -13.77 4.43 -9.39
CA TYR A 34 -14.62 4.50 -8.20
C TYR A 34 -15.40 5.83 -8.15
N PRO A 35 -16.58 5.85 -7.50
CA PRO A 35 -17.30 7.08 -7.24
C PRO A 35 -16.58 7.91 -6.17
N ILE A 36 -16.56 9.23 -6.32
CA ILE A 36 -16.00 10.14 -5.32
C ILE A 36 -16.96 10.23 -4.14
N TRP A 37 -16.51 9.83 -2.95
CA TRP A 37 -17.24 9.97 -1.69
C TRP A 37 -16.43 10.86 -0.75
N TRP A 38 -17.02 11.98 -0.32
CA TRP A 38 -16.36 12.93 0.59
C TRP A 38 -14.97 13.36 0.10
N SER A 39 -14.90 13.78 -1.17
CA SER A 39 -13.65 14.22 -1.81
C SER A 39 -12.54 13.16 -1.87
N SER A 40 -12.89 11.88 -1.70
CA SER A 40 -11.93 10.77 -1.73
C SER A 40 -12.56 9.48 -2.27
N MET A 41 -11.78 8.41 -2.21
CA MET A 41 -12.24 7.07 -2.53
C MET A 41 -13.19 6.50 -1.46
N PRO A 42 -14.09 5.57 -1.83
CA PRO A 42 -14.91 4.83 -0.89
C PRO A 42 -14.08 4.15 0.21
N SER A 43 -14.65 4.03 1.41
CA SER A 43 -13.98 3.43 2.58
C SER A 43 -13.48 2.00 2.31
N LEU A 44 -14.19 1.23 1.48
CA LEU A 44 -13.79 -0.10 1.06
C LEU A 44 -12.48 -0.07 0.24
N LEU A 45 -12.40 0.80 -0.77
CA LEU A 45 -11.19 0.93 -1.59
C LEU A 45 -10.03 1.46 -0.76
N LYS A 46 -10.28 2.46 0.10
CA LYS A 46 -9.26 2.98 1.01
C LYS A 46 -8.71 1.87 1.92
N GLY A 47 -9.59 1.08 2.51
CA GLY A 47 -9.21 -0.05 3.37
C GLY A 47 -8.47 -1.16 2.60
N TRP A 48 -8.79 -1.38 1.33
CA TRP A 48 -8.02 -2.29 0.47
C TRP A 48 -6.62 -1.73 0.20
N ILE A 49 -6.48 -0.46 -0.16
CA ILE A 49 -5.17 0.18 -0.38
C ILE A 49 -4.31 0.06 0.88
N ASP A 50 -4.85 0.39 2.05
CA ASP A 50 -4.13 0.34 3.33
C ASP A 50 -3.61 -1.06 3.68
N ARG A 51 -4.28 -2.12 3.20
CA ARG A 51 -3.91 -3.52 3.48
C ARG A 51 -3.02 -4.13 2.41
N VAL A 52 -3.11 -3.67 1.17
CA VAL A 52 -2.33 -4.20 0.04
C VAL A 52 -1.00 -3.47 -0.10
N PHE A 53 -0.98 -2.15 0.08
CA PHE A 53 0.20 -1.30 -0.09
C PHE A 53 1.02 -1.24 1.20
N THR A 54 1.53 -2.39 1.63
CA THR A 54 2.30 -2.51 2.87
C THR A 54 3.81 -2.28 2.66
N PRO A 55 4.56 -2.00 3.73
CA PRO A 55 6.02 -2.02 3.68
C PRO A 55 6.54 -3.35 3.13
N GLY A 56 7.57 -3.30 2.29
CA GLY A 56 8.15 -4.46 1.61
C GLY A 56 7.44 -4.86 0.32
N ILE A 57 6.21 -4.40 0.09
CA ILE A 57 5.45 -4.62 -1.15
C ILE A 57 5.40 -3.34 -1.99
N ALA A 58 4.83 -2.26 -1.45
CA ALA A 58 4.65 -1.02 -2.20
C ALA A 58 5.78 -0.02 -1.96
N TYR A 59 6.28 0.06 -0.73
CA TYR A 59 7.34 0.98 -0.31
C TYR A 59 8.26 0.32 0.72
N SER A 60 9.46 0.87 0.89
CA SER A 60 10.38 0.49 1.97
C SER A 60 10.83 1.74 2.71
N ALA A 61 10.84 1.67 4.03
CA ALA A 61 11.50 2.66 4.88
C ALA A 61 12.91 2.17 5.20
N ASN A 62 13.91 3.03 5.04
CA ASN A 62 15.27 2.71 5.47
C ASN A 62 15.34 2.66 7.00
N ASP A 63 16.22 1.81 7.54
CA ASP A 63 16.37 1.49 8.99
C ASP A 63 16.56 2.68 9.95
N GLN A 64 16.75 3.90 9.43
CA GLN A 64 16.89 5.11 10.24
C GLN A 64 15.60 5.92 10.16
N GLY A 65 14.75 5.70 11.17
CA GLY A 65 13.34 6.06 11.24
C GLY A 65 13.01 7.56 11.30
N SER A 66 13.40 8.32 10.28
CA SER A 66 12.84 9.66 10.08
C SER A 66 12.75 10.00 8.61
N PHE A 67 11.52 10.30 8.19
CA PHE A 67 11.17 10.81 6.87
C PHE A 67 12.00 12.06 6.50
N ILE A 68 12.20 12.96 7.47
CA ILE A 68 12.96 14.19 7.32
C ILE A 68 14.45 13.87 7.11
N TRP A 69 15.02 12.97 7.92
CA TRP A 69 16.43 12.60 7.81
C TRP A 69 16.76 11.82 6.53
N ASN A 70 15.80 11.09 5.94
CA ASN A 70 15.99 10.42 4.66
C ASN A 70 15.94 11.41 3.49
N TYR A 71 15.01 12.38 3.54
CA TYR A 71 14.92 13.45 2.53
C TYR A 71 16.18 14.33 2.50
N LEU A 72 16.64 14.82 3.66
CA LEU A 72 17.84 15.66 3.78
C LEU A 72 19.13 14.96 3.32
N ARG A 73 19.19 13.63 3.40
CA ARG A 73 20.36 12.83 2.97
C ARG A 73 20.27 12.34 1.52
N GLY A 74 19.28 12.81 0.76
CA GLY A 74 19.05 12.36 -0.62
C GLY A 74 18.71 10.87 -0.72
N LYS A 75 18.37 10.20 0.39
CA LYS A 75 17.96 8.80 0.40
C LYS A 75 16.50 8.74 -0.04
N GLN A 76 16.30 8.56 -1.34
CA GLN A 76 14.97 8.39 -1.93
C GLN A 76 14.32 7.11 -1.42
N PHE A 77 12.99 7.14 -1.28
CA PHE A 77 12.20 5.93 -1.07
C PHE A 77 12.48 4.94 -2.19
N LYS A 78 12.77 3.70 -1.83
CA LYS A 78 12.89 2.64 -2.83
C LYS A 78 11.48 2.32 -3.34
N LYS A 79 11.19 2.72 -4.58
CA LYS A 79 10.00 2.27 -5.29
C LYS A 79 10.11 0.75 -5.51
N LEU A 80 9.11 0.01 -5.04
CA LEU A 80 9.10 -1.45 -5.13
C LEU A 80 8.17 -1.97 -6.23
N LEU A 81 7.13 -1.22 -6.58
CA LEU A 81 6.20 -1.59 -7.66
C LEU A 81 6.78 -1.27 -9.03
N LYS A 82 6.56 -2.19 -9.98
CA LYS A 82 6.88 -2.01 -11.39
C LYS A 82 5.88 -1.05 -12.05
N GLY A 83 6.30 -0.40 -13.13
CA GLY A 83 5.45 0.51 -13.91
C GLY A 83 5.94 1.96 -13.98
N LYS A 84 5.68 2.60 -15.13
CA LYS A 84 5.86 4.05 -15.32
C LYS A 84 4.63 4.74 -14.73
N THR A 85 4.82 5.76 -13.90
CA THR A 85 3.73 6.68 -13.50
C THR A 85 3.07 7.18 -14.79
N ALA A 86 1.73 7.20 -14.85
CA ALA A 86 1.05 7.78 -15.99
C ALA A 86 1.59 9.21 -16.22
N SER A 87 2.19 9.45 -17.39
CA SER A 87 2.49 10.81 -17.84
C SER A 87 1.17 11.41 -18.30
N ILE A 88 0.57 12.24 -17.44
CA ILE A 88 -0.48 13.18 -17.81
C ILE A 88 0.22 14.47 -18.23
#